data_AF-A0A2S7FC15-F1
#
_entry.id   AF-A0A2S7FC15-F1
#
_cell.length_a   1.000
_cell.length_b   1.000
_cell.length_c   1.000
_cell.angle_alpha   90.00
_cell.angle_beta   90.00
_cell.angle_gamma   90.00
#
_symmetry.space_group_name_H-M   'P 1'
#
loop_
_entity.id
_entity.type
_entity.pdbx_description
1 polymer ?
#
loop_
_entity_poly.entity_id
_entity_poly.type
_entity_poly.pdbx_seq_one_letter_code
_entity_poly.pdbx_strand_id
1 'polypeptide(L)'
;MSKGIGGACRKVLEDEKIVLYEYSSYNLNEKKYRNDEHIFDGIIKIQRTSLIEVKVHWKLNQLVTKCICQDISIEILLSNGDITIKNCSNCWQISDEGYDFIALHFCYYILRKYQSDGQLPELLSYDI
;
A
#
# COMPACT_ATOMS: atom_id res chain seq x y z
N MET A 1 -14.45 17.87 -3.80
CA MET A 1 -14.17 18.34 -2.41
C MET A 1 -13.60 17.14 -1.68
N SER A 2 -12.44 17.29 -1.04
CA SER A 2 -11.87 16.21 -0.24
C SER A 2 -12.73 16.01 1.02
N LYS A 3 -13.00 14.76 1.40
CA LYS A 3 -13.60 14.37 2.67
C LYS A 3 -12.68 14.63 3.86
N GLY A 4 -11.40 14.92 3.63
CA GLY A 4 -10.43 15.23 4.68
C GLY A 4 -9.98 13.98 5.43
N ILE A 5 -9.95 12.85 4.72
CA ILE A 5 -9.52 11.56 5.24
C ILE A 5 -8.40 11.07 4.36
N GLY A 6 -7.33 10.58 4.95
CA GLY A 6 -6.19 10.15 4.16
C GLY A 6 -5.08 9.55 4.99
N GLY A 7 -3.90 9.55 4.40
CA GLY A 7 -2.69 9.06 5.03
C GLY A 7 -1.47 9.24 4.16
N ALA A 8 -0.33 8.87 4.73
CA ALA A 8 0.92 8.75 4.00
C ALA A 8 1.64 7.47 4.40
N CYS A 9 2.43 6.94 3.49
CA CYS A 9 3.17 5.70 3.63
C CYS A 9 4.56 5.89 3.05
N ARG A 10 5.61 5.50 3.78
CA ARG A 10 7.00 5.59 3.32
C ARG A 10 7.75 4.30 3.56
N LYS A 11 8.63 3.96 2.62
CA LYS A 11 9.48 2.77 2.73
C LYS A 11 10.58 3.04 3.75
N VAL A 12 10.78 2.08 4.66
CA VAL A 12 11.76 2.20 5.74
C VAL A 12 12.88 1.19 5.55
N LEU A 13 12.55 0.01 5.02
CA LEU A 13 13.51 -1.06 4.79
C LEU A 13 13.13 -1.82 3.54
N GLU A 14 14.14 -2.15 2.74
CA GLU A 14 14.03 -3.10 1.65
C GLU A 14 15.25 -4.02 1.75
N ASP A 15 15.00 -5.32 1.90
CA ASP A 15 16.04 -6.35 1.85
C ASP A 15 15.67 -7.42 0.80
N GLU A 16 16.41 -8.53 0.75
CA GLU A 16 16.17 -9.60 -0.23
C GLU A 16 14.89 -10.40 0.03
N LYS A 17 14.30 -10.31 1.23
CA LYS A 17 13.17 -11.14 1.65
C LYS A 17 11.91 -10.34 1.87
N ILE A 18 12.03 -9.13 2.42
CA ILE A 18 10.92 -8.31 2.89
C ILE A 18 11.09 -6.86 2.47
N VAL A 19 9.96 -6.18 2.43
CA VAL A 19 9.86 -4.74 2.31
C VAL A 19 9.02 -4.25 3.47
N LEU A 20 9.51 -3.22 4.16
CA LEU A 20 8.85 -2.60 5.30
C LEU A 20 8.48 -1.17 4.97
N TYR A 21 7.22 -0.86 5.23
CA TYR A 21 6.68 0.47 5.17
C TYR A 21 6.17 0.87 6.54
N GLU A 22 6.40 2.13 6.90
CA GLU A 22 5.63 2.77 7.95
C GLU A 22 4.58 3.67 7.33
N TYR A 23 3.42 3.71 7.95
CA TYR A 23 2.32 4.50 7.44
C TYR A 23 1.58 5.21 8.57
N SER A 24 0.86 6.25 8.17
CA SER A 24 -0.02 7.03 9.01
C SER A 24 -1.38 7.15 8.34
N SER A 25 -2.42 7.30 9.14
CA SER A 25 -3.74 7.72 8.67
C SER A 25 -4.19 8.96 9.44
N TYR A 26 -5.14 9.67 8.85
CA TYR A 26 -5.78 10.81 9.48
C TYR A 26 -7.24 10.96 9.05
N ASN A 27 -8.05 11.52 9.94
CA ASN A 27 -9.40 11.99 9.67
C ASN A 27 -9.57 13.39 10.28
N LEU A 28 -9.58 14.42 9.44
CA LEU A 28 -9.64 15.83 9.87
C LEU A 28 -10.97 16.20 10.55
N ASN A 29 -12.02 15.41 10.29
CA ASN A 29 -13.34 15.62 10.87
C ASN A 29 -13.39 15.23 12.35
N GLU A 30 -12.49 14.35 12.81
CA GLU A 30 -12.46 13.85 14.18
C GLU A 30 -11.16 14.23 14.87
N LYS A 31 -11.24 15.09 15.89
CA LYS A 31 -10.05 15.62 16.59
C LYS A 31 -9.08 14.54 17.06
N LYS A 32 -9.61 13.38 17.48
CA LYS A 32 -8.82 12.24 17.96
C LYS A 32 -7.91 11.64 16.87
N TYR A 33 -8.33 11.69 15.61
CA TYR A 33 -7.68 10.99 14.50
C TYR A 33 -7.02 11.94 13.50
N ARG A 34 -6.83 13.23 13.82
CA ARG A 34 -6.24 14.20 12.87
C ARG A 34 -4.77 13.93 12.55
N ASN A 35 -4.09 13.25 13.46
CA ASN A 35 -2.65 13.04 13.40
C ASN A 35 -1.87 14.36 13.21
N ASP A 36 -2.20 15.38 14.01
CA ASP A 36 -1.54 16.70 13.96
C ASP A 36 -0.02 16.61 14.24
N GLU A 37 0.41 15.53 14.91
CA GLU A 37 1.81 15.23 15.22
C GLU A 37 2.55 14.50 14.10
N HIS A 38 1.86 14.15 13.00
CA HIS A 38 2.42 13.41 11.86
C HIS A 38 3.14 12.12 12.26
N ILE A 39 2.54 11.34 13.18
CA ILE A 39 3.07 10.07 13.66
C ILE A 39 2.90 9.00 12.58
N PHE A 40 3.98 8.27 12.30
CA PHE A 40 4.02 7.06 11.47
C PHE A 40 4.33 5.84 12.35
N ASP A 41 3.31 5.20 12.89
CA ASP A 41 3.44 4.06 13.81
C ASP A 41 2.75 2.79 13.34
N GLY A 42 2.00 2.88 12.24
CA GLY A 42 1.48 1.75 11.50
C GLY A 42 2.58 1.11 10.66
N ILE A 43 2.53 -0.21 10.50
CA ILE A 43 3.55 -0.97 9.78
C ILE A 43 2.87 -1.84 8.72
N ILE A 44 3.38 -1.81 7.49
CA ILE A 44 3.04 -2.75 6.44
C ILE A 44 4.31 -3.51 6.08
N LYS A 45 4.27 -4.82 6.22
CA LYS A 45 5.37 -5.72 5.84
C LYS A 45 4.91 -6.58 4.68
N ILE A 46 5.71 -6.64 3.63
CA ILE A 46 5.42 -7.40 2.41
C ILE A 46 6.59 -8.35 2.15
N GLN A 47 6.31 -9.63 1.93
CA GLN A 47 7.32 -10.60 1.48
C GLN A 47 7.63 -10.34 0.00
N ARG A 48 8.90 -10.31 -0.40
CA ARG A 48 9.27 -10.11 -1.81
C ARG A 48 8.76 -11.22 -2.72
N THR A 49 8.60 -12.42 -2.19
CA THR A 49 8.04 -13.56 -2.93
C THR A 49 6.60 -13.35 -3.37
N SER A 50 5.85 -12.44 -2.73
CA SER A 50 4.48 -12.10 -3.13
C SER A 50 4.41 -10.96 -4.14
N LEU A 51 5.52 -10.28 -4.41
CA LEU A 51 5.60 -9.25 -5.43
C LEU A 51 5.62 -9.87 -6.83
N ILE A 52 4.54 -9.66 -7.57
CA ILE A 52 4.41 -10.16 -8.94
C ILE A 52 4.93 -9.09 -9.91
N GLU A 53 5.96 -9.43 -10.68
CA GLU A 53 6.49 -8.56 -11.74
C GLU A 53 5.50 -8.37 -12.90
N VAL A 54 5.70 -7.28 -13.64
CA VAL A 54 4.88 -7.00 -14.82
C VAL A 54 5.16 -7.99 -15.94
N LYS A 55 4.12 -8.55 -16.53
CA LYS A 55 4.25 -9.32 -17.78
C LYS A 55 4.20 -8.35 -18.95
N VAL A 56 5.38 -8.05 -19.52
CA VAL A 56 5.48 -7.27 -20.77
C VAL A 56 5.22 -8.19 -21.96
N HIS A 57 4.12 -7.97 -22.67
CA HIS A 57 3.88 -8.62 -23.96
C HIS A 57 4.44 -7.72 -25.07
N TRP A 58 5.47 -8.19 -25.76
CA TRP A 58 6.00 -7.52 -26.94
C TRP A 58 5.18 -7.93 -28.18
N LYS A 59 4.76 -6.95 -28.98
CA LYS A 59 4.24 -7.19 -30.34
C LYS A 59 5.26 -6.67 -31.35
N LEU A 60 5.74 -7.55 -32.23
CA LEU A 60 6.83 -7.30 -33.19
C LEU A 60 6.56 -6.14 -34.18
N ASN A 61 5.33 -5.66 -34.33
CA ASN A 61 4.94 -4.73 -35.41
C ASN A 61 4.42 -3.36 -34.96
N GLN A 62 4.28 -3.07 -33.66
CA GLN A 62 3.87 -1.75 -33.17
C GLN A 62 4.56 -1.48 -31.84
N LEU A 63 5.24 -0.34 -31.71
CA LEU A 63 5.89 0.19 -30.50
C LEU A 63 4.87 0.56 -29.40
N VAL A 64 3.93 -0.34 -29.08
CA VAL A 64 2.93 -0.17 -28.03
C VAL A 64 3.18 -1.23 -26.98
N THR A 65 3.92 -0.86 -25.94
CA THR A 65 4.13 -1.67 -24.75
C THR A 65 2.85 -1.64 -23.91
N LYS A 66 2.02 -2.69 -23.98
CA LYS A 66 0.87 -2.82 -23.08
C LYS A 66 1.30 -3.66 -21.87
N CYS A 67 1.59 -3.00 -20.76
CA CYS A 67 1.74 -3.65 -19.46
C CYS A 67 0.38 -4.20 -19.00
N ILE A 68 0.32 -5.48 -18.64
CA ILE A 68 -0.87 -6.08 -18.05
C ILE A 68 -0.59 -6.24 -16.55
N CYS A 69 -1.17 -5.36 -15.74
CA CYS A 69 -1.20 -5.53 -14.29
C CYS A 69 -2.07 -6.75 -13.97
N GLN A 70 -1.55 -7.68 -13.18
CA GLN A 70 -2.34 -8.81 -12.69
C GLN A 70 -3.19 -8.33 -11.52
N ASP A 71 -4.44 -8.80 -11.46
CA ASP A 71 -5.28 -8.54 -10.31
C ASP A 71 -4.75 -9.35 -9.12
N ILE A 72 -4.32 -8.64 -8.08
CA ILE A 72 -3.75 -9.26 -6.87
C ILE A 72 -4.78 -9.10 -5.75
N SER A 73 -5.30 -10.23 -5.26
CA SER A 73 -6.17 -10.23 -4.08
C SER A 73 -5.33 -10.01 -2.83
N ILE A 74 -5.53 -8.86 -2.19
CA ILE A 74 -4.86 -8.48 -0.95
C ILE A 74 -5.30 -9.38 0.20
N GLU A 75 -6.56 -9.82 0.17
CA GLU A 75 -7.16 -10.70 1.17
C GLU A 75 -6.42 -12.04 1.24
N ILE A 76 -6.11 -12.64 0.08
CA ILE A 76 -5.34 -13.88 0.00
C ILE A 76 -3.92 -13.67 0.52
N LEU A 77 -3.26 -12.56 0.15
CA LEU A 77 -1.91 -12.26 0.61
C LEU A 77 -1.85 -12.04 2.13
N LEU A 78 -2.85 -11.37 2.71
CA LEU A 78 -2.98 -11.21 4.15
C LEU A 78 -3.23 -12.57 4.83
N SER A 79 -4.12 -13.39 4.29
CA SER A 79 -4.43 -14.72 4.85
C SER A 79 -3.23 -15.68 4.81
N ASN A 80 -2.36 -15.56 3.80
CA ASN A 80 -1.15 -16.37 3.67
C ASN A 80 0.01 -15.84 4.54
N GLY A 81 -0.10 -14.64 5.09
CA GLY A 81 0.98 -13.97 5.82
C GLY A 81 2.07 -13.38 4.90
N ASP A 82 1.80 -13.29 3.59
CA ASP A 82 2.65 -12.63 2.61
C ASP A 82 2.67 -11.11 2.81
N ILE A 83 1.56 -10.57 3.32
CA ILE A 83 1.45 -9.20 3.81
C ILE A 83 1.02 -9.28 5.28
N THR A 84 1.64 -8.48 6.13
CA THR A 84 1.19 -8.30 7.52
C THR A 84 1.08 -6.82 7.83
N ILE A 85 -0.02 -6.43 8.45
CA ILE A 85 -0.33 -5.04 8.80
C ILE A 85 -0.42 -4.92 10.32
N LYS A 86 0.27 -3.91 10.86
CA LYS A 86 0.03 -3.39 12.20
C LYS A 86 -0.65 -2.04 12.05
N ASN A 87 -1.88 -1.92 12.56
CA ASN A 87 -2.64 -0.69 12.44
C ASN A 87 -1.94 0.48 13.15
N CYS A 88 -2.01 1.67 12.55
CA CYS A 88 -1.53 2.90 13.17
C CYS A 88 -2.44 3.36 14.33
N SER A 89 -1.92 4.18 15.24
CA SER A 89 -2.70 4.69 16.39
C SER A 89 -3.86 5.58 16.00
N ASN A 90 -3.74 6.26 14.85
CA ASN A 90 -4.76 7.16 14.30
C ASN A 90 -5.77 6.45 13.38
N CYS A 91 -5.76 5.12 13.37
CA CYS A 91 -6.73 4.33 12.62
C CYS A 91 -8.16 4.70 13.05
N TRP A 92 -8.92 5.25 12.11
CA TRP A 92 -10.28 5.70 12.32
C TRP A 92 -11.32 4.67 11.86
N GLN A 93 -10.96 3.79 10.92
CA GLN A 93 -11.84 2.73 10.41
C GLN A 93 -11.05 1.44 10.15
N ILE A 94 -11.63 0.31 10.58
CA ILE A 94 -11.11 -1.03 10.36
C ILE A 94 -12.06 -1.87 9.50
N SER A 95 -11.51 -2.78 8.70
CA SER A 95 -12.25 -3.81 7.97
C SER A 95 -12.80 -4.88 8.91
N ASP A 96 -13.64 -5.77 8.37
CA ASP A 96 -14.21 -6.89 9.13
C ASP A 96 -13.12 -7.85 9.64
N GLU A 97 -12.00 -7.94 8.93
CA GLU A 97 -10.80 -8.71 9.29
C GLU A 97 -9.87 -7.95 10.25
N GLY A 98 -10.23 -6.71 10.63
CA GLY A 98 -9.52 -5.92 11.63
C GLY A 98 -8.38 -5.05 11.09
N TYR A 99 -8.27 -4.86 9.77
CA TYR A 99 -7.21 -4.05 9.16
C TYR A 99 -7.64 -2.60 8.91
N ASP A 100 -6.73 -1.66 9.12
CA ASP A 100 -6.95 -0.24 8.79
C ASP A 100 -7.24 -0.07 7.28
N PHE A 101 -8.35 0.60 6.96
CA PHE A 101 -8.75 0.85 5.58
C PHE A 101 -7.68 1.59 4.77
N ILE A 102 -6.96 2.53 5.40
CA ILE A 102 -5.90 3.29 4.73
C ILE A 102 -4.69 2.38 4.47
N ALA A 103 -4.38 1.44 5.36
CA ALA A 103 -3.33 0.46 5.13
C ALA A 103 -3.65 -0.45 3.94
N LEU A 104 -4.90 -0.92 3.82
CA LEU A 104 -5.36 -1.73 2.69
C LEU A 104 -5.21 -0.97 1.36
N HIS A 105 -5.56 0.31 1.35
CA HIS A 105 -5.32 1.18 0.18
C HIS A 105 -3.84 1.28 -0.15
N PHE A 106 -2.96 1.45 0.83
CA PHE A 106 -1.52 1.47 0.57
C PHE A 106 -1.00 0.14 0.03
N CYS A 107 -1.43 -1.00 0.58
CA CYS A 107 -1.08 -2.31 0.03
C CYS A 107 -1.46 -2.40 -1.46
N TYR A 108 -2.67 -1.99 -1.82
CA TYR A 108 -3.12 -1.94 -3.21
C TYR A 108 -2.19 -1.07 -4.08
N TYR A 109 -1.94 0.17 -3.66
CA TYR A 109 -1.13 1.10 -4.43
C TYR A 109 0.33 0.67 -4.56
N ILE A 110 0.94 0.13 -3.51
CA ILE A 110 2.33 -0.37 -3.53
C ILE A 110 2.46 -1.49 -4.57
N LEU A 111 1.57 -2.49 -4.52
CA LEU A 111 1.60 -3.62 -5.45
C LEU A 111 1.35 -3.18 -6.90
N ARG A 112 0.42 -2.26 -7.12
CA ARG A 112 0.13 -1.70 -8.44
C ARG A 112 1.29 -0.88 -8.99
N LYS A 113 1.93 -0.06 -8.15
CA LYS A 113 3.13 0.72 -8.49
C LYS A 113 4.29 -0.20 -8.86
N TYR A 114 4.51 -1.25 -8.08
CA TYR A 114 5.52 -2.25 -8.39
C TYR A 114 5.27 -2.90 -9.75
N GLN A 115 4.02 -3.26 -10.05
CA GLN A 115 3.66 -3.80 -11.35
C GLN A 115 3.75 -2.79 -12.49
N SER A 116 3.44 -1.51 -12.29
CA SER A 116 3.47 -0.53 -13.38
C SER A 116 4.89 -0.06 -13.70
N ASP A 117 5.65 0.23 -12.64
CA ASP A 117 6.91 0.96 -12.71
C ASP A 117 8.13 0.01 -12.53
N GLY A 118 7.89 -1.24 -12.12
CA GLY A 118 8.93 -2.21 -11.78
C GLY A 118 9.68 -1.90 -10.49
N GLN A 119 9.23 -0.88 -9.75
CA GLN A 119 9.91 -0.36 -8.57
C GLN A 119 8.92 -0.14 -7.42
N LEU A 120 9.38 -0.44 -6.21
CA LEU A 120 8.65 -0.18 -4.99
C LEU A 120 8.70 1.31 -4.64
N PRO A 121 7.56 1.99 -4.44
CA PRO A 121 7.54 3.42 -4.19
C PRO A 121 8.20 3.75 -2.85
N GLU A 122 9.01 4.81 -2.81
CA GLU A 122 9.63 5.33 -1.58
C GLU A 122 8.61 6.05 -0.69
N LEU A 123 7.68 6.78 -1.30
CA LEU A 123 6.66 7.58 -0.63
C LEU A 123 5.34 7.50 -1.41
N LEU A 124 4.24 7.34 -0.69
CA LEU A 124 2.88 7.40 -1.18
C LEU A 124 2.03 8.26 -0.24
N SER A 125 1.12 9.04 -0.82
CA SER A 125 0.05 9.70 -0.08
C SER A 125 -1.29 9.33 -0.69
N TYR A 126 -2.32 9.34 0.14
CA TYR A 126 -3.68 9.03 -0.29
C TYR A 126 -4.65 9.93 0.46
N ASP A 127 -5.50 10.63 -0.27
CA ASP A 127 -6.44 11.60 0.28
C ASP A 127 -7.80 11.44 -0.42
N ILE A 128 -8.89 11.43 0.36
CA ILE A 128 -10.28 11.36 -0.08
C ILE A 128 -11.01 12.63 0.31
#